data_AF-A0A258MXS5-F1
#
_entry.id   AF-A0A258MXS5-F1
#
_cell.length_a   1.000
_cell.length_b   1.000
_cell.length_c   1.000
_cell.angle_alpha   90.00
_cell.angle_beta   90.00
_cell.angle_gamma   90.00
#
_symmetry.space_group_name_H-M   'P 1'
#
loop_
_entity.id
_entity.type
_entity.pdbx_description
1 polymer ?
#
loop_
_entity_poly.entity_id
_entity_poly.type
_entity_poly.pdbx_seq_one_letter_code
_entity_poly.pdbx_strand_id
1 'polypeptide(L)'
;EGGRVTGFATFMTGEIFAALKGHTILGRMMGQGAPSPAGFRAGVAASRDLHGPGALLSRLFTIRALGLTGGLADADAADFLSGLLIGAELASVTDGREPFTLIANAALTQHYSTAAALLALPHDRAPPDCAASGLTAIARAAGLL
;
A
#
# COMPACT_ATOMS: atom_id res chain seq x y z
N GLU A 1 20.00 -9.69 -8.66
CA GLU A 1 20.96 -10.81 -8.54
C GLU A 1 22.33 -10.38 -9.08
N GLY A 2 23.42 -10.56 -8.32
CA GLY A 2 24.78 -10.21 -8.79
C GLY A 2 24.96 -8.75 -9.25
N GLY A 3 24.34 -7.79 -8.56
CA GLY A 3 24.38 -6.37 -8.95
C GLY A 3 23.45 -5.99 -10.12
N ARG A 4 22.58 -6.90 -10.57
CA ARG A 4 21.64 -6.67 -11.68
C ARG A 4 20.18 -6.67 -11.20
N VAL A 5 19.37 -5.77 -11.75
CA VAL A 5 17.90 -5.82 -11.65
C VAL A 5 17.39 -6.86 -12.66
N THR A 6 16.74 -7.90 -12.19
CA THR A 6 16.27 -9.03 -13.02
C THR A 6 14.79 -8.92 -13.41
N GLY A 7 14.03 -8.04 -12.75
CA GLY A 7 12.63 -7.77 -13.04
C GLY A 7 12.10 -6.61 -12.22
N PHE A 8 10.96 -6.07 -12.62
CA PHE A 8 10.19 -5.09 -11.86
C PHE A 8 8.71 -5.21 -12.22
N ALA A 9 7.86 -4.80 -11.30
CA ALA A 9 6.42 -4.68 -11.50
C ALA A 9 5.98 -3.33 -10.95
N THR A 10 5.01 -2.70 -11.62
CA THR A 10 4.48 -1.40 -11.22
C THR A 10 3.01 -1.55 -10.85
N PHE A 11 2.65 -0.98 -9.70
CA PHE A 11 1.28 -0.92 -9.23
C PHE A 11 0.87 0.54 -9.05
N MET A 12 -0.28 0.91 -9.62
CA MET A 12 -0.81 2.27 -9.54
C MET A 12 -1.58 2.52 -8.24
N THR A 13 -1.17 1.91 -7.13
CA THR A 13 -1.93 1.84 -5.86
C THR A 13 -2.28 3.23 -5.32
N GLY A 14 -1.31 4.15 -5.29
CA GLY A 14 -1.55 5.52 -4.84
C GLY A 14 -2.45 6.33 -5.78
N GLU A 15 -2.33 6.13 -7.08
CA GLU A 15 -3.16 6.81 -8.09
C GLU A 15 -4.59 6.31 -8.05
N ILE A 16 -4.79 4.99 -7.99
CA ILE A 16 -6.12 4.38 -7.84
C ILE A 16 -6.77 4.83 -6.53
N PHE A 17 -6.02 4.88 -5.42
CA PHE A 17 -6.52 5.44 -4.17
C PHE A 17 -7.04 6.87 -4.35
N ALA A 18 -6.22 7.76 -4.93
CA ALA A 18 -6.57 9.16 -5.15
C ALA A 18 -7.79 9.30 -6.07
N ALA A 19 -7.85 8.53 -7.16
CA ALA A 19 -8.95 8.54 -8.11
C ALA A 19 -10.26 8.06 -7.46
N LEU A 20 -10.23 6.93 -6.74
CA LEU A 20 -11.41 6.39 -6.07
C LEU A 20 -11.93 7.33 -4.98
N LYS A 21 -11.04 7.90 -4.17
CA LYS A 21 -11.38 8.85 -3.11
C LYS A 21 -11.88 10.19 -3.65
N GLY A 22 -11.27 10.71 -4.72
CA GLY A 22 -11.55 12.06 -5.22
C GLY A 22 -12.62 12.15 -6.31
N HIS A 23 -12.78 11.10 -7.12
CA HIS A 23 -13.50 11.19 -8.40
C HIS A 23 -14.53 10.09 -8.64
N THR A 24 -14.84 9.26 -7.64
CA THR A 24 -15.88 8.23 -7.76
C THR A 24 -16.93 8.31 -6.66
N ILE A 25 -17.98 7.51 -6.80
CA ILE A 25 -19.05 7.41 -5.79
C ILE A 25 -18.55 6.93 -4.42
N LEU A 26 -17.42 6.21 -4.37
CA LEU A 26 -16.83 5.74 -3.10
C LEU A 26 -16.38 6.91 -2.23
N GLY A 27 -15.79 7.93 -2.85
CA GLY A 27 -15.32 9.14 -2.18
C GLY A 27 -16.40 9.94 -1.46
N ARG A 28 -17.66 9.86 -1.92
CA ARG A 28 -18.77 10.63 -1.30
C ARG A 28 -19.10 10.20 0.13
N MET A 29 -18.66 9.02 0.56
CA MET A 29 -18.83 8.52 1.92
C MET A 29 -17.58 8.75 2.79
N MET A 30 -16.47 9.16 2.19
CA MET A 30 -15.21 9.30 2.92
C MET A 30 -15.20 10.68 3.57
N GLY A 31 -15.38 10.69 4.89
CA GLY A 31 -15.31 11.90 5.68
C GLY A 31 -13.91 12.54 5.59
N GLN A 32 -13.86 13.86 5.71
CA GLN A 32 -12.61 14.56 5.99
C GLN A 32 -12.33 14.42 7.49
N GLY A 33 -11.81 13.26 7.88
CA GLY A 33 -11.52 12.90 9.26
C GLY A 33 -10.02 12.89 9.57
N ALA A 34 -9.70 12.78 10.86
CA ALA A 34 -8.36 12.40 11.28
C ALA A 34 -8.03 10.99 10.76
N PRO A 35 -6.74 10.66 10.55
CA PRO A 35 -6.35 9.30 10.18
C PRO A 35 -6.91 8.26 11.15
N SER A 36 -7.43 7.16 10.61
CA SER A 36 -7.96 6.02 11.34
C SER A 36 -7.05 4.79 11.18
N PRO A 37 -6.17 4.52 12.17
CA PRO A 37 -5.41 3.28 12.21
C PRO A 37 -6.30 2.03 12.25
N ALA A 38 -7.51 2.12 12.80
CA ALA A 38 -8.45 1.02 12.85
C ALA A 38 -9.03 0.71 11.46
N GLY A 39 -9.45 1.75 10.73
CA GLY A 39 -9.90 1.63 9.33
C GLY A 39 -8.83 1.01 8.46
N PHE A 40 -7.58 1.50 8.57
CA PHE A 40 -6.44 0.94 7.82
C PHE A 40 -6.26 -0.56 8.08
N ARG A 41 -6.20 -0.97 9.36
CA ARG A 41 -6.04 -2.39 9.73
C ARG A 41 -7.19 -3.26 9.20
N ALA A 42 -8.42 -2.78 9.26
CA ALA A 42 -9.58 -3.50 8.73
C ALA A 42 -9.50 -3.65 7.20
N GLY A 43 -9.04 -2.62 6.50
CA GLY A 43 -8.79 -2.67 5.06
C GLY A 43 -7.76 -3.72 4.68
N VAL A 44 -6.61 -3.73 5.37
CA VAL A 44 -5.56 -4.74 5.17
C VAL A 44 -6.09 -6.15 5.47
N ALA A 45 -6.86 -6.33 6.54
CA ALA A 45 -7.45 -7.63 6.84
C ALA A 45 -8.39 -8.11 5.73
N ALA A 46 -9.22 -7.21 5.18
CA ALA A 46 -10.14 -7.52 4.08
C ALA A 46 -9.44 -7.89 2.77
N SER A 47 -8.16 -7.51 2.58
CA SER A 47 -7.39 -7.89 1.40
C SER A 47 -7.03 -9.38 1.37
N ARG A 48 -6.99 -10.05 2.53
CA ARG A 48 -6.71 -11.49 2.65
C ARG A 48 -7.76 -12.37 1.96
N ASP A 49 -8.98 -11.84 1.85
CA ASP A 49 -10.12 -12.56 1.27
C ASP A 49 -10.24 -12.37 -0.25
N LEU A 50 -9.28 -11.67 -0.89
CA LEU A 50 -9.31 -11.40 -2.32
C LEU A 50 -8.89 -12.64 -3.12
N HIS A 51 -9.87 -13.46 -3.50
CA HIS A 51 -9.65 -14.70 -4.24
C HIS A 51 -10.23 -14.62 -5.66
N GLY A 52 -9.38 -14.84 -6.66
CA GLY A 52 -9.79 -14.99 -8.05
C GLY A 52 -10.06 -13.68 -8.81
N PRO A 53 -10.43 -13.79 -10.10
CA PRO A 53 -10.62 -12.63 -10.98
C PRO A 53 -11.71 -11.68 -10.47
N GLY A 54 -11.45 -10.38 -10.49
CA GLY A 54 -12.43 -9.35 -10.12
C GLY A 54 -12.70 -9.19 -8.63
N ALA A 55 -12.07 -9.98 -7.75
CA ALA A 55 -12.28 -9.91 -6.30
C ALA A 55 -12.03 -8.51 -5.72
N LEU A 56 -10.97 -7.84 -6.18
CA LEU A 56 -10.66 -6.47 -5.74
C LEU A 56 -11.78 -5.50 -6.13
N LEU A 57 -12.27 -5.55 -7.36
CA LEU A 57 -13.36 -4.66 -7.83
C LEU A 57 -14.65 -4.88 -7.03
N SER A 58 -14.99 -6.15 -6.75
CA SER A 58 -16.12 -6.50 -5.90
C SER A 58 -15.96 -5.95 -4.47
N ARG A 59 -14.76 -6.11 -3.89
CA ARG A 59 -14.48 -5.64 -2.53
C ARG A 59 -14.48 -4.12 -2.44
N LEU A 60 -13.97 -3.40 -3.44
CA LEU A 60 -14.02 -1.93 -3.50
C LEU A 60 -15.46 -1.40 -3.43
N PHE A 61 -16.40 -2.07 -4.10
CA PHE A 61 -17.81 -1.69 -4.03
C PHE A 61 -18.44 -1.92 -2.65
N THR A 62 -17.92 -2.88 -1.88
CA THR A 62 -18.41 -3.18 -0.52
C THR A 62 -18.19 -2.01 0.44
N ILE A 63 -17.20 -1.14 0.20
CA ILE A 63 -16.97 0.09 0.97
C ILE A 63 -18.24 0.98 0.97
N ARG A 64 -18.89 1.12 -0.20
CA ARG A 64 -20.14 1.87 -0.34
C ARG A 64 -21.30 1.19 0.38
N ALA A 65 -21.39 -0.13 0.26
CA ALA A 65 -22.46 -0.91 0.89
C ALA A 65 -22.38 -0.84 2.42
N LEU A 66 -21.18 -1.01 2.99
CA LEU A 66 -20.95 -0.94 4.43
C LEU A 66 -21.19 0.46 4.99
N GLY A 67 -20.79 1.51 4.27
CA GLY A 67 -21.12 2.87 4.69
C GLY A 67 -22.64 3.13 4.73
N LEU A 68 -23.40 2.60 3.76
CA LEU A 68 -24.87 2.75 3.73
C LEU A 68 -25.58 2.01 4.86
N THR A 69 -25.03 0.87 5.28
CA THR A 69 -25.60 0.05 6.36
C THR A 69 -25.04 0.39 7.73
N GLY A 70 -24.11 1.35 7.83
CA GLY A 70 -23.43 1.71 9.08
C GLY A 70 -22.36 0.71 9.54
N GLY A 71 -22.00 -0.27 8.71
CA GLY A 71 -20.94 -1.25 8.98
C GLY A 71 -19.51 -0.72 8.79
N LEU A 72 -19.36 0.48 8.23
CA LEU A 72 -18.09 1.20 8.14
C LEU A 72 -18.35 2.68 8.40
N ALA A 73 -17.66 3.26 9.39
CA ALA A 73 -17.80 4.68 9.68
C ALA A 73 -17.16 5.51 8.56
N ASP A 74 -17.79 6.64 8.22
CA ASP A 74 -17.28 7.56 7.18
C ASP A 74 -15.84 8.03 7.46
N ALA A 75 -15.47 8.16 8.74
CA ALA A 75 -14.13 8.52 9.18
C ALA A 75 -13.07 7.42 8.91
N ASP A 76 -13.49 6.16 8.82
CA ASP A 76 -12.61 5.02 8.59
C ASP A 76 -12.46 4.67 7.10
N ALA A 77 -13.41 5.13 6.26
CA ALA A 77 -13.55 4.66 4.89
C ALA A 77 -12.33 4.94 4.00
N ALA A 78 -11.67 6.09 4.16
CA ALA A 78 -10.47 6.42 3.41
C ALA A 78 -9.29 5.53 3.80
N ASP A 79 -9.03 5.36 5.09
CA ASP A 79 -7.93 4.51 5.55
C ASP A 79 -8.19 3.03 5.29
N PHE A 80 -9.46 2.59 5.37
CA PHE A 80 -9.88 1.27 4.91
C PHE A 80 -9.54 1.04 3.43
N LEU A 81 -9.89 1.99 2.55
CA LEU A 81 -9.54 1.90 1.14
C LEU A 81 -8.02 1.80 0.94
N SER A 82 -7.24 2.62 1.65
CA SER A 82 -5.78 2.59 1.58
C SER A 82 -5.21 1.23 2.01
N GLY A 83 -5.67 0.71 3.15
CA GLY A 83 -5.24 -0.60 3.66
C GLY A 83 -5.61 -1.75 2.71
N LEU A 84 -6.80 -1.72 2.13
CA LEU A 84 -7.25 -2.74 1.16
C LEU A 84 -6.37 -2.75 -0.09
N LEU A 85 -6.08 -1.58 -0.66
CA LEU A 85 -5.27 -1.46 -1.87
C LEU A 85 -3.81 -1.88 -1.63
N ILE A 86 -3.19 -1.42 -0.54
CA ILE A 86 -1.81 -1.82 -0.18
C ILE A 86 -1.75 -3.31 0.12
N GLY A 87 -2.73 -3.87 0.83
CA GLY A 87 -2.77 -5.29 1.12
C GLY A 87 -2.92 -6.16 -0.13
N ALA A 88 -3.73 -5.72 -1.10
CA ALA A 88 -3.89 -6.39 -2.39
C ALA A 88 -2.61 -6.33 -3.24
N GLU A 89 -1.90 -5.20 -3.21
CA GLU A 89 -0.59 -5.05 -3.87
C GLU A 89 0.44 -6.01 -3.27
N LEU A 90 0.59 -6.02 -1.94
CA LEU A 90 1.56 -6.87 -1.24
C LEU A 90 1.32 -8.36 -1.52
N ALA A 91 0.05 -8.79 -1.53
CA ALA A 91 -0.31 -10.17 -1.86
C ALA A 91 0.00 -10.55 -3.32
N SER A 92 0.17 -9.58 -4.22
CA SER A 92 0.49 -9.81 -5.64
C SER A 92 2.00 -9.91 -5.91
N VAL A 93 2.85 -9.44 -4.99
CA VAL A 93 4.30 -9.33 -5.22
C VAL A 93 5.15 -10.30 -4.41
N THR A 94 4.61 -10.87 -3.33
CA THR A 94 5.33 -11.82 -2.48
C THR A 94 4.40 -12.88 -1.92
N ASP A 95 4.91 -14.11 -1.79
CA ASP A 95 4.24 -15.21 -1.09
C ASP A 95 4.69 -15.32 0.38
N GLY A 96 5.50 -14.37 0.86
CA GLY A 96 5.96 -14.27 2.24
C GLY A 96 7.15 -15.17 2.59
N ARG A 97 7.75 -15.88 1.61
CA ARG A 97 8.90 -16.77 1.88
C ARG A 97 10.20 -16.02 2.12
N GLU A 98 10.40 -14.92 1.40
CA GLU A 98 11.64 -14.14 1.47
C GLU A 98 11.35 -12.71 1.96
N PRO A 99 12.22 -12.14 2.81
CA PRO A 99 12.10 -10.75 3.23
C PRO A 99 12.31 -9.80 2.06
N PHE A 100 11.59 -8.67 2.08
CA PHE A 100 11.78 -7.59 1.12
C PHE A 100 12.09 -6.27 1.81
N THR A 101 12.69 -5.33 1.08
CA THR A 101 13.04 -4.01 1.61
C THR A 101 12.06 -2.94 1.14
N LEU A 102 11.50 -2.20 2.10
CA LEU A 102 10.66 -1.03 1.84
C LEU A 102 11.53 0.20 1.59
N ILE A 103 11.33 0.84 0.44
CA ILE A 103 12.00 2.07 0.04
C ILE A 103 10.93 3.14 -0.25
N ALA A 104 10.69 4.03 0.71
CA ALA A 104 9.76 5.14 0.56
C ALA A 104 10.03 6.23 1.61
N ASN A 105 9.28 7.34 1.55
CA ASN A 105 9.28 8.33 2.63
C ASN A 105 8.73 7.72 3.95
N ALA A 106 8.93 8.42 5.07
CA ALA A 106 8.58 7.89 6.39
C ALA A 106 7.10 7.49 6.54
N ALA A 107 6.18 8.29 5.99
CA ALA A 107 4.74 8.03 6.10
C ALA A 107 4.32 6.77 5.32
N LEU A 108 4.76 6.64 4.06
CA LEU A 108 4.47 5.47 3.24
C LEU A 108 5.19 4.22 3.76
N THR A 109 6.45 4.34 4.18
CA THR A 109 7.16 3.24 4.84
C THR A 109 6.39 2.74 6.06
N GLN A 110 5.79 3.62 6.85
CA GLN A 110 4.97 3.21 7.99
C GLN A 110 3.69 2.49 7.56
N HIS A 111 2.99 2.95 6.51
CA HIS A 111 1.78 2.29 6.00
C HIS A 111 2.09 0.89 5.46
N TYR A 112 3.08 0.76 4.59
CA TYR A 112 3.48 -0.52 4.01
C TYR A 112 4.06 -1.47 5.07
N SER A 113 4.85 -0.97 6.03
CA SER A 113 5.38 -1.77 7.14
C SER A 113 4.25 -2.30 8.04
N THR A 114 3.24 -1.47 8.33
CA THR A 114 2.06 -1.89 9.09
C THR A 114 1.28 -2.96 8.33
N ALA A 115 1.03 -2.76 7.04
CA ALA A 115 0.32 -3.74 6.22
C ALA A 115 1.08 -5.07 6.12
N ALA A 116 2.39 -5.02 5.86
CA ALA A 116 3.25 -6.19 5.78
C ALA A 116 3.28 -6.97 7.11
N ALA A 117 3.42 -6.28 8.24
CA ALA A 117 3.37 -6.91 9.56
C ALA A 117 2.01 -7.58 9.83
N LEU A 118 0.90 -6.93 9.48
CA LEU A 118 -0.44 -7.52 9.60
C LEU A 118 -0.62 -8.72 8.71
N LEU A 119 0.02 -8.76 7.54
CA LEU A 119 -0.02 -9.90 6.61
C LEU A 119 1.04 -10.97 6.92
N ALA A 120 1.80 -10.81 8.02
CA ALA A 120 2.91 -11.68 8.40
C ALA A 120 3.99 -11.82 7.30
N LEU A 121 4.20 -10.75 6.54
CA LEU A 121 5.22 -10.70 5.49
C LEU A 121 6.54 -10.14 6.08
N PRO A 122 7.63 -10.92 6.04
CA PRO A 122 8.92 -10.46 6.55
C PRO A 122 9.43 -9.29 5.71
N HIS A 123 9.90 -8.22 6.35
CA HIS A 123 10.36 -7.03 5.64
C HIS A 123 11.34 -6.21 6.48
N ASP A 124 12.17 -5.45 5.77
CA ASP A 124 13.09 -4.45 6.33
C ASP A 124 12.77 -3.06 5.79
N ARG A 125 13.24 -2.03 6.48
CA ARG A 125 13.17 -0.64 6.02
C ARG A 125 14.53 -0.26 5.46
N ALA A 126 14.56 0.33 4.26
CA ALA A 126 15.80 0.84 3.72
C ALA A 126 16.37 1.99 4.58
N PRO A 127 17.70 2.19 4.55
CA PRO A 127 18.30 3.37 5.15
C PRO A 127 17.67 4.65 4.59
N PRO A 128 17.45 5.69 5.43
CA PRO A 128 16.82 6.94 4.99
C PRO A 128 17.59 7.62 3.84
N ASP A 129 18.91 7.45 3.78
CA ASP A 129 19.79 8.08 2.81
C ASP A 129 20.14 7.16 1.63
N CYS A 130 19.33 6.13 1.35
CA CYS A 130 19.62 5.16 0.28
C CYS A 130 19.73 5.83 -1.10
N ALA A 131 18.89 6.85 -1.37
CA ALA A 131 18.97 7.63 -2.61
C ALA A 131 20.28 8.44 -2.70
N ALA A 132 20.69 9.10 -1.62
CA ALA A 132 21.94 9.86 -1.57
C ALA A 132 23.16 8.95 -1.70
N SER A 133 23.11 7.75 -1.11
CA SER A 133 24.14 6.72 -1.23
C SER A 133 24.27 6.24 -2.69
N GLY A 134 23.14 6.03 -3.38
CA GLY A 134 23.10 5.72 -4.80
C GLY A 134 23.68 6.83 -5.67
N LEU A 135 23.31 8.09 -5.42
CA LEU A 135 23.87 9.25 -6.12
C LEU A 135 25.39 9.37 -5.92
N THR A 136 25.88 9.12 -4.70
CA THR A 136 27.31 9.12 -4.40
C THR A 136 28.05 8.03 -5.18
N ALA A 137 27.46 6.83 -5.27
CA ALA A 137 28.03 5.74 -6.06
C ALA A 137 28.10 6.09 -7.56
N ILE A 138 27.06 6.74 -8.10
CA ILE A 138 27.04 7.25 -9.48
C ILE A 138 28.14 8.29 -9.68
N ALA A 139 28.29 9.24 -8.77
CA ALA A 139 29.32 10.29 -8.86
C ALA A 139 30.75 9.72 -8.87
N ARG A 140 31.03 8.75 -8.00
CA ARG A 140 32.34 8.05 -7.98
C ARG A 140 32.59 7.28 -9.28
N ALA A 141 31.58 6.56 -9.78
CA ALA A 141 31.69 5.84 -11.05
C ALA A 141 31.92 6.79 -12.25
N ALA A 142 31.43 8.03 -12.15
CA ALA A 142 31.63 9.07 -13.15
C ALA A 142 32.92 9.90 -12.96
N GLY A 143 33.71 9.65 -11.91
CA GLY A 143 34.94 10.40 -11.62
C GLY A 143 34.72 11.83 -11.11
N LEU A 144 33.55 12.11 -10.52
CA LEU A 144 33.19 13.42 -9.96
C LEU A 144 33.58 13.57 -8.48
N LEU A 145 33.94 12.47 -7.83
CA LEU A 145 34.39 12.34 -6.43
C LEU A 145 35.54 11.34 -6.33
#